data_AF-A0A9X3JW22-F1
#
_entry.id   AF-A0A9X3JW22-F1
#
_cell.length_a   1.000
_cell.length_b   1.000
_cell.length_c   1.000
_cell.angle_alpha   90.00
_cell.angle_beta   90.00
_cell.angle_gamma   90.00
#
_symmetry.space_group_name_H-M   'P 1'
#
loop_
_entity.id
_entity.type
_entity.pdbx_description
1 polymer ?
#
loop_
_entity_poly.entity_id
_entity_poly.type
_entity_poly.pdbx_seq_one_letter_code
_entity_poly.pdbx_strand_id
1 'polypeptide(L)'
;MKKSLVLAAIVAAVALAACGKKEEVPAPAPAAEPAPAVEAVKEAASAATEATAAAATDAASAAAGAVGDAASAAAAAADAVKNAADAAAAAVKKP
;
A
#
# COMPACT_ATOMS: atom_id res chain seq x y z
N MET A 1 -14.30 -6.10 9.08
CA MET A 1 -13.86 -5.85 10.47
C MET A 1 -12.35 -5.62 10.59
N LYS A 2 -11.46 -6.58 10.26
CA LYS A 2 -9.99 -6.41 10.46
C LYS A 2 -9.29 -5.50 9.44
N LYS A 3 -9.82 -5.44 8.22
CA LYS A 3 -9.25 -4.70 7.07
C LYS A 3 -9.44 -3.18 7.21
N SER A 4 -10.54 -2.76 7.85
CA SER A 4 -10.79 -1.34 8.16
C SER A 4 -9.87 -0.81 9.26
N LEU A 5 -9.47 -1.64 10.23
CA LEU A 5 -8.53 -1.24 11.27
C LEU A 5 -7.12 -1.01 10.71
N VAL A 6 -6.67 -1.87 9.79
CA VAL A 6 -5.36 -1.69 9.13
C VAL A 6 -5.32 -0.41 8.30
N LEU A 7 -6.37 -0.13 7.52
CA LEU A 7 -6.47 1.12 6.77
C LEU A 7 -6.51 2.36 7.69
N ALA A 8 -7.26 2.30 8.79
CA ALA A 8 -7.33 3.39 9.76
C ALA A 8 -5.97 3.63 10.45
N ALA A 9 -5.24 2.58 10.80
CA ALA A 9 -3.91 2.69 11.41
C ALA A 9 -2.89 3.32 10.45
N ILE A 10 -2.94 2.99 9.16
CA ILE A 10 -2.04 3.58 8.15
C ILE A 10 -2.34 5.07 7.95
N VAL A 11 -3.61 5.46 7.86
CA VAL A 11 -4.00 6.88 7.74
C VAL A 11 -3.59 7.68 8.97
N ALA A 12 -3.73 7.12 10.17
CA ALA A 12 -3.28 7.75 11.41
C ALA A 12 -1.75 7.93 11.46
N ALA A 13 -0.98 6.93 11.01
CA ALA A 13 0.48 7.00 10.94
C ALA A 13 0.96 8.09 9.96
N VAL A 14 0.28 8.23 8.81
CA VAL A 14 0.58 9.29 7.83
C VAL A 14 0.23 10.68 8.38
N ALA A 15 -0.87 10.83 9.10
CA ALA A 15 -1.24 12.09 9.73
C ALA A 15 -0.25 12.49 10.84
N LEU A 16 0.26 11.53 11.62
CA LEU A 16 1.27 11.80 12.64
C LEU A 16 2.64 12.14 12.01
N ALA A 17 3.01 11.49 10.91
CA ALA A 17 4.20 11.86 10.13
C ALA A 17 4.09 13.26 9.52
N ALA A 18 2.87 13.69 9.15
CA ALA A 18 2.61 15.03 8.63
C ALA A 18 2.55 16.12 9.73
N CYS A 19 2.07 15.78 10.93
CA CYS A 19 2.00 16.71 12.07
C CYS A 19 3.29 16.76 12.91
N GLY A 20 4.16 15.75 12.85
CA GLY A 20 5.41 15.69 13.62
C GLY A 20 6.53 16.62 13.14
N LYS A 21 6.31 17.43 12.09
CA LYS A 21 7.31 18.37 11.54
C LYS A 21 7.09 19.83 11.97
N LYS A 22 6.29 20.07 13.02
CA LYS A 22 5.82 21.43 13.36
C LYS A 22 6.19 21.95 14.75
N GLU A 23 7.04 21.24 15.49
CA GLU A 23 7.48 21.72 16.80
C GLU A 23 8.89 22.34 16.71
N GLU A 24 8.90 23.68 16.81
CA GLU A 24 9.97 24.58 17.27
C GLU A 24 11.14 24.92 16.32
N VAL A 25 11.06 26.12 15.68
CA VAL A 25 12.27 26.95 15.46
C VAL A 25 11.91 28.44 15.67
N PRO A 26 12.52 29.13 16.66
CA PRO A 26 12.40 30.58 16.84
C PRO A 26 12.95 31.35 15.63
N ALA A 27 12.39 32.55 15.42
CA ALA A 27 12.52 33.39 14.22
C ALA A 27 13.92 33.46 13.58
N PRO A 28 14.05 33.36 12.24
CA PRO A 28 15.34 33.36 11.55
C PRO A 28 16.01 34.76 11.58
N ALA A 29 17.18 34.79 12.22
CA ALA A 29 18.18 35.84 12.11
C ALA A 29 18.92 35.73 10.74
N PRO A 30 19.66 36.77 10.29
CA PRO A 30 20.07 36.92 8.88
C PRO A 30 20.87 35.73 8.33
N ALA A 31 20.49 35.29 7.13
CA ALA A 31 20.96 34.08 6.47
C ALA A 31 22.47 34.12 6.16
N ALA A 32 23.22 33.25 6.83
CA ALA A 32 24.54 32.82 6.38
C ALA A 32 24.40 31.88 5.17
N GLU A 33 25.39 31.89 4.26
CA GLU A 33 25.46 30.93 3.14
C GLU A 33 25.22 29.49 3.62
N PRO A 34 24.47 28.66 2.87
CA PRO A 34 24.18 27.30 3.29
C PRO A 34 25.50 26.52 3.44
N ALA A 35 25.84 26.21 4.68
CA ALA A 35 27.02 25.43 5.01
C ALA A 35 26.98 24.06 4.30
N PRO A 36 28.13 23.44 3.97
CA PRO A 36 28.20 22.15 3.27
C PRO A 36 27.39 21.01 3.95
N ALA A 37 27.11 21.14 5.25
CA ALA A 37 26.22 20.22 5.97
C ALA A 37 24.78 20.25 5.46
N VAL A 38 24.28 21.38 4.96
CA VAL A 38 22.89 21.53 4.46
C VAL A 38 22.70 20.78 3.14
N GLU A 39 23.70 20.83 2.25
CA GLU A 39 23.65 20.09 0.97
C GLU A 39 23.77 18.58 1.19
N ALA A 40 24.61 18.12 2.12
CA ALA A 40 24.69 16.72 2.48
C ALA A 40 23.36 16.15 3.03
N VAL A 41 22.62 16.95 3.81
CA VAL A 41 21.31 16.56 4.33
C VAL A 41 20.26 16.48 3.22
N LYS A 42 20.30 17.39 2.23
CA LYS A 42 19.37 17.33 1.07
C LYS A 42 19.62 16.09 0.21
N GLU A 43 20.87 15.75 -0.03
CA GLU A 43 21.22 14.56 -0.81
C GLU A 43 20.76 13.28 -0.10
N ALA A 44 21.01 13.19 1.21
CA ALA A 44 20.54 12.07 2.03
C ALA A 44 19.01 11.97 2.06
N ALA A 45 18.30 13.11 2.13
CA ALA A 45 16.84 13.15 2.08
C ALA A 45 16.29 12.70 0.72
N SER A 46 16.94 13.08 -0.37
CA SER A 46 16.55 12.68 -1.72
C SER A 46 16.74 11.17 -1.91
N ALA A 47 17.90 10.64 -1.52
CA ALA A 47 18.18 9.19 -1.57
C ALA A 47 17.18 8.38 -0.72
N ALA A 48 16.82 8.85 0.48
CA ALA A 48 15.81 8.21 1.31
C ALA A 48 14.41 8.23 0.66
N THR A 49 14.07 9.31 -0.04
CA THR A 49 12.79 9.44 -0.75
C THR A 49 12.72 8.46 -1.92
N GLU A 50 13.78 8.35 -2.72
CA GLU A 50 13.86 7.40 -3.84
C GLU A 50 13.79 5.95 -3.38
N ALA A 51 14.51 5.59 -2.31
CA ALA A 51 14.45 4.26 -1.71
C ALA A 51 13.02 3.92 -1.23
N THR A 52 12.33 4.90 -0.64
CA THR A 52 10.94 4.73 -0.21
C THR A 52 10.00 4.55 -1.39
N ALA A 53 10.18 5.31 -2.48
CA ALA A 53 9.37 5.20 -3.68
C ALA A 53 9.55 3.84 -4.39
N ALA A 54 10.78 3.33 -4.44
CA ALA A 54 11.08 2.01 -4.97
C ALA A 54 10.40 0.90 -4.14
N ALA A 55 10.53 0.96 -2.81
CA ALA A 55 9.88 0.00 -1.91
C ALA A 55 8.34 0.04 -2.02
N ALA A 56 7.76 1.23 -2.19
CA ALA A 56 6.32 1.37 -2.39
C ALA A 56 5.85 0.73 -3.72
N THR A 57 6.64 0.86 -4.78
CA THR A 57 6.33 0.26 -6.10
C THR A 57 6.39 -1.26 -6.06
N ASP A 58 7.39 -1.81 -5.36
CA ASP A 58 7.53 -3.26 -5.17
C ASP A 58 6.34 -3.83 -4.39
N ALA A 59 5.99 -3.18 -3.27
CA ALA A 59 4.82 -3.55 -2.47
C ALA A 59 3.50 -3.47 -3.25
N ALA A 60 3.33 -2.46 -4.10
CA ALA A 60 2.16 -2.33 -4.96
C ALA A 60 2.08 -3.46 -6.00
N SER A 61 3.22 -3.84 -6.58
CA SER A 61 3.30 -4.94 -7.55
C SER A 61 3.00 -6.29 -6.91
N ALA A 62 3.54 -6.55 -5.73
CA ALA A 62 3.25 -7.76 -4.95
C ALA A 62 1.76 -7.84 -4.58
N ALA A 63 1.16 -6.72 -4.16
CA ALA A 63 -0.26 -6.65 -3.88
C ALA A 63 -1.11 -6.95 -5.12
N ALA A 64 -0.78 -6.35 -6.27
CA ALA A 64 -1.49 -6.60 -7.53
C ALA A 64 -1.41 -8.07 -7.95
N GLY A 65 -0.24 -8.70 -7.81
CA GLY A 65 -0.07 -10.14 -8.05
C GLY A 65 -1.00 -10.98 -7.17
N ALA A 66 -1.00 -10.73 -5.85
CA ALA A 66 -1.87 -11.45 -4.92
C ALA A 66 -3.37 -11.27 -5.22
N VAL A 67 -3.79 -10.09 -5.69
CA VAL A 67 -5.19 -9.87 -6.12
C VAL A 67 -5.50 -10.66 -7.39
N GLY A 68 -4.57 -10.73 -8.35
CA GLY A 68 -4.70 -11.53 -9.56
C GLY A 68 -4.84 -13.04 -9.28
N ASP A 69 -4.01 -13.57 -8.37
CA ASP A 69 -4.10 -14.96 -7.92
C ASP A 69 -5.45 -15.24 -7.23
N ALA A 70 -5.89 -14.35 -6.34
CA ALA A 70 -7.18 -14.47 -5.67
C ALA A 70 -8.36 -14.42 -6.65
N ALA A 71 -8.30 -13.55 -7.67
CA ALA A 71 -9.32 -13.47 -8.71
C ALA A 71 -9.38 -14.76 -9.55
N SER A 72 -8.22 -15.32 -9.89
CA SER A 72 -8.13 -16.58 -10.65
C SER A 72 -8.69 -17.75 -9.85
N ALA A 73 -8.35 -17.84 -8.56
CA ALA A 73 -8.91 -18.85 -7.67
C ALA A 73 -10.44 -18.71 -7.50
N ALA A 74 -10.95 -17.49 -7.41
CA ALA A 74 -12.38 -17.23 -7.34
C ALA A 74 -13.12 -17.64 -8.61
N ALA A 75 -12.55 -17.39 -9.79
CA ALA A 75 -13.10 -17.83 -11.07
C ALA A 75 -13.19 -19.37 -11.14
N ALA A 76 -12.09 -20.06 -10.80
CA ALA A 76 -12.05 -21.52 -10.78
C ALA A 76 -13.09 -22.12 -9.80
N ALA A 77 -13.28 -21.50 -8.63
CA ALA A 77 -14.31 -21.90 -7.69
C ALA A 77 -15.73 -21.69 -8.25
N ALA A 78 -15.97 -20.58 -8.95
CA ALA A 78 -17.26 -20.31 -9.59
C ALA A 78 -17.58 -21.34 -10.68
N ASP A 79 -16.60 -21.70 -11.51
CA ASP A 79 -16.75 -22.75 -12.54
C ASP A 79 -17.04 -24.12 -11.90
N ALA A 80 -16.35 -24.47 -10.82
CA ALA A 80 -16.61 -25.72 -10.10
C ALA A 80 -18.05 -25.77 -9.55
N VAL A 81 -18.54 -24.67 -8.97
CA VAL A 81 -19.92 -24.57 -8.48
C VAL A 81 -20.93 -24.66 -9.62
N LYS A 82 -20.66 -24.01 -10.76
CA LYS A 82 -21.52 -24.09 -11.96
C LYS A 82 -21.65 -25.55 -12.44
N ASN A 83 -20.52 -26.23 -12.58
CA ASN A 83 -20.47 -27.63 -13.00
C ASN A 83 -21.22 -28.55 -12.03
N ALA A 84 -21.06 -28.35 -10.72
CA ALA A 84 -21.78 -29.12 -9.71
C ALA A 84 -23.30 -28.88 -9.79
N ALA A 85 -23.73 -27.64 -10.00
CA ALA A 85 -25.15 -27.30 -10.16
C ALA A 85 -25.75 -27.92 -11.44
N ASP A 86 -25.01 -27.90 -12.55
CA ASP A 86 -25.46 -28.52 -13.81
C ASP A 86 -25.57 -30.05 -13.67
N ALA A 87 -24.63 -30.70 -12.99
CA ALA A 87 -24.68 -32.13 -12.69
C ALA A 87 -25.89 -32.48 -11.80
N ALA A 88 -26.16 -31.69 -10.76
CA ALA A 88 -27.33 -31.88 -9.90
C ALA A 88 -28.64 -31.71 -10.70
N ALA A 89 -28.73 -30.69 -11.56
CA ALA A 89 -29.90 -30.47 -12.40
C ALA A 89 -30.15 -31.62 -13.41
N ALA A 90 -29.08 -32.20 -13.95
CA ALA A 90 -29.16 -33.36 -14.83
C ALA A 90 -29.65 -34.61 -14.10
N ALA A 91 -29.19 -34.84 -12.86
CA ALA A 91 -29.62 -35.97 -12.04
C ALA A 91 -31.12 -35.91 -11.70
N VAL A 92 -31.65 -34.72 -11.42
CA VAL A 92 -33.08 -34.54 -11.07
C VAL A 92 -34.00 -34.67 -12.30
N LYS A 93 -33.50 -34.42 -13.52
CA LYS A 93 -34.27 -34.58 -14.77
C LYS A 93 -34.31 -36.02 -15.31
N LYS A 94 -33.52 -36.92 -14.74
CA LYS A 94 -33.45 -38.33 -15.15
C LYS A 94 -34.12 -39.19 -14.05
N PRO A 95 -35.46 -39.36 -14.05
CA PRO A 95 -36.11 -40.33 -13.18
C PRO A 95 -35.69 -41.76 -13.54
#